data_AF-A0A0F9DNI9-F1
#
_entry.id   AF-A0A0F9DNI9-F1
#
_cell.length_a   1.000
_cell.length_b   1.000
_cell.length_c   1.000
_cell.angle_alpha   90.00
_cell.angle_beta   90.00
_cell.angle_gamma   90.00
#
_symmetry.space_group_name_H-M   'P 1'
#
loop_
_entity.id
_entity.type
_entity.pdbx_description
1 polymer ?
#
loop_
_entity_poly.entity_id
_entity_poly.type
_entity_poly.pdbx_seq_one_letter_code
_entity_poly.pdbx_strand_id
1 'polypeptide(L)'
;MTQIRWRELEWHYINLASRPDRDLHAKEQFARHGLPVKRFDAFTPDQWPGDPAKVARMMARTPGAVGCHQSQMAVIKTVVGTGHVVAVCEDDIVFCDDLTKRLQYIEDHLTWDWDVFYLGATFHVPGVWCHHADCAEWGPVLGRDAEPTTDKHIMRVYGQWG
;
A
#
# COMPACT_ATOMS: atom_id res chain seq x y z
N MET A 1 17.64 -7.39 -13.45
CA MET A 1 16.64 -6.49 -12.84
C MET A 1 15.32 -6.77 -13.53
N THR A 2 14.27 -7.06 -12.76
CA THR A 2 12.93 -7.25 -13.31
C THR A 2 12.39 -5.88 -13.69
N GLN A 3 12.28 -5.61 -14.99
CA GLN A 3 11.62 -4.40 -15.45
C GLN A 3 10.11 -4.59 -15.26
N ILE A 4 9.48 -3.70 -14.51
CA ILE A 4 8.03 -3.72 -14.33
C ILE A 4 7.38 -3.45 -15.68
N ARG A 5 6.40 -4.26 -16.05
CA ARG A 5 5.47 -3.96 -17.15
C ARG A 5 4.11 -3.72 -16.54
N TRP A 6 3.71 -2.47 -16.37
CA TRP A 6 2.56 -2.14 -15.51
C TRP A 6 1.25 -2.75 -16.02
N ARG A 7 1.16 -2.98 -17.34
CA ARG A 7 0.03 -3.63 -18.00
C ARG A 7 -0.07 -5.13 -17.76
N GLU A 8 1.02 -5.75 -17.31
CA GLU A 8 1.10 -7.18 -17.01
C GLU A 8 1.00 -7.46 -15.50
N LEU A 9 0.87 -6.41 -14.69
CA LEU A 9 0.67 -6.57 -13.26
C LEU A 9 -0.62 -7.31 -12.98
N GLU A 10 -0.54 -8.26 -12.06
CA GLU A 10 -1.73 -8.87 -11.49
C GLU A 10 -2.30 -7.92 -10.43
N TRP A 11 -3.44 -7.29 -10.72
CA TRP A 11 -4.11 -6.39 -9.79
C TRP A 11 -5.12 -7.16 -8.93
N HIS A 12 -5.08 -6.91 -7.63
CA HIS A 12 -6.05 -7.35 -6.64
C HIS A 12 -6.63 -6.15 -5.90
N TYR A 13 -7.91 -6.20 -5.57
CA TYR A 13 -8.46 -5.38 -4.50
C TYR A 13 -9.06 -6.25 -3.40
N ILE A 14 -8.89 -5.77 -2.17
CA ILE A 14 -9.36 -6.42 -0.95
C ILE A 14 -10.77 -5.92 -0.64
N ASN A 15 -11.76 -6.81 -0.64
CA ASN A 15 -13.14 -6.45 -0.33
C ASN A 15 -13.83 -7.53 0.51
N LEU A 16 -14.58 -7.10 1.53
CA LEU A 16 -15.45 -8.01 2.28
C LEU A 16 -16.68 -8.38 1.44
N ALA A 17 -17.03 -9.67 1.36
CA ALA A 17 -18.26 -10.12 0.70
C ALA A 17 -19.54 -9.42 1.20
N SER A 18 -19.55 -8.95 2.44
CA SER A 18 -20.66 -8.18 3.03
C SER A 18 -20.77 -6.74 2.54
N ARG A 19 -19.83 -6.26 1.69
CA ARG A 19 -19.76 -4.90 1.16
C ARG A 19 -19.86 -4.85 -0.37
N PRO A 20 -21.01 -5.22 -0.94
CA PRO A 20 -21.23 -5.16 -2.39
C PRO A 20 -21.20 -3.72 -2.95
N ASP A 21 -21.47 -2.72 -2.11
CA ASP A 21 -21.33 -1.31 -2.45
C ASP A 21 -19.87 -0.94 -2.76
N ARG A 22 -18.93 -1.45 -1.95
CA ARG A 22 -17.50 -1.23 -2.14
C ARG A 22 -16.92 -2.06 -3.28
N ASP A 23 -17.42 -3.29 -3.46
CA ASP A 23 -17.10 -4.13 -4.62
C ASP A 23 -17.41 -3.40 -5.95
N LEU A 24 -18.61 -2.82 -6.07
CA LEU A 24 -18.99 -2.04 -7.24
C LEU A 24 -18.08 -0.80 -7.41
N HIS A 25 -17.85 -0.06 -6.33
CA HIS A 25 -16.99 1.12 -6.35
C HIS A 25 -15.57 0.80 -6.86
N ALA A 26 -14.92 -0.22 -6.30
CA ALA A 26 -13.58 -0.61 -6.72
C ALA A 26 -13.57 -1.00 -8.21
N LYS A 27 -14.53 -1.83 -8.65
CA LYS A 27 -14.65 -2.23 -10.06
C LYS A 27 -14.77 -1.03 -11.00
N GLU A 28 -15.56 -0.03 -10.65
CA GLU A 28 -15.69 1.20 -11.44
C GLU A 28 -14.36 1.96 -11.55
N GLN A 29 -13.60 2.04 -10.45
CA GLN A 29 -12.29 2.70 -10.42
C GLN A 29 -11.28 1.99 -11.34
N PHE A 30 -11.20 0.66 -11.29
CA PHE A 30 -10.35 -0.10 -12.21
C PHE A 30 -10.81 -0.02 -13.67
N ALA A 31 -12.13 -0.10 -13.91
CA ALA A 31 -12.71 -0.03 -15.24
C ALA A 31 -12.42 1.31 -15.94
N ARG A 32 -12.44 2.42 -15.20
CA ARG A 32 -12.12 3.76 -15.72
C ARG A 32 -10.71 3.84 -16.34
N HIS A 33 -9.78 3.01 -15.88
CA HIS A 33 -8.40 2.97 -16.38
C HIS A 33 -8.10 1.74 -17.24
N GLY A 34 -9.09 0.89 -17.53
CA GLY A 34 -8.92 -0.32 -18.32
C GLY A 34 -7.97 -1.34 -17.66
N LEU A 35 -7.94 -1.37 -16.32
CA LEU A 35 -7.08 -2.27 -15.56
C LEU A 35 -7.81 -3.59 -15.28
N PRO A 36 -7.30 -4.75 -15.72
CA PRO A 36 -7.84 -6.04 -15.32
C PRO A 36 -7.57 -6.26 -13.83
N VAL A 37 -8.59 -6.66 -13.08
CA VAL A 37 -8.48 -6.79 -11.62
C VAL A 37 -9.20 -8.03 -11.08
N LYS A 38 -8.66 -8.64 -10.04
CA LYS A 38 -9.25 -9.74 -9.28
C LYS A 38 -9.72 -9.25 -7.91
N ARG A 39 -10.89 -9.73 -7.47
CA ARG A 39 -11.36 -9.52 -6.09
C ARG A 39 -10.69 -10.54 -5.19
N PHE A 40 -10.13 -10.09 -4.08
CA PHE A 40 -9.75 -10.94 -2.97
C PHE A 40 -10.79 -10.81 -1.86
N ASP A 41 -11.30 -11.94 -1.37
CA ASP A 41 -12.27 -11.94 -0.27
C ASP A 41 -11.55 -11.63 1.04
N ALA A 42 -11.83 -10.45 1.59
CA ALA A 42 -11.09 -9.92 2.72
C ALA A 42 -11.34 -10.74 3.99
N PHE A 43 -10.29 -10.87 4.80
CA PHE A 43 -10.41 -11.42 6.14
C PHE A 43 -11.09 -10.43 7.10
N THR A 44 -11.87 -10.96 8.02
CA THR A 44 -12.37 -10.24 9.18
C THR A 44 -11.35 -10.31 10.34
N PRO A 45 -11.41 -9.37 11.30
CA PRO A 45 -10.42 -9.30 12.38
C PRO A 45 -10.36 -10.57 13.26
N ASP A 46 -11.50 -11.25 13.42
CA ASP A 46 -11.64 -12.52 14.16
C ASP A 46 -10.94 -13.71 13.49
N GLN A 47 -10.55 -13.58 12.22
CA GLN A 47 -9.80 -14.62 11.50
C GLN A 47 -8.28 -14.54 11.72
N TRP A 48 -7.79 -13.63 12.58
CA TRP A 48 -6.36 -13.52 12.90
C TRP A 48 -5.82 -14.83 13.50
N PRO A 49 -4.86 -15.50 12.84
CA PRO A 49 -4.37 -16.80 13.30
C PRO A 49 -3.23 -16.71 14.32
N GLY A 50 -2.71 -15.50 14.58
CA GLY A 50 -1.52 -15.28 15.39
C GLY A 50 -1.82 -14.85 16.82
N ASP A 51 -0.76 -14.45 17.52
CA ASP A 51 -0.87 -13.86 18.86
C ASP A 51 -1.60 -12.50 18.79
N PRO A 52 -2.72 -12.30 19.50
CA PRO A 52 -3.43 -11.02 19.57
C PRO A 52 -2.56 -9.87 20.06
N ALA A 53 -1.53 -10.14 20.88
CA ALA A 53 -0.62 -9.11 21.37
C ALA A 53 0.15 -8.43 20.22
N LYS A 54 0.44 -9.15 19.14
CA LYS A 54 1.13 -8.58 17.96
C LYS A 54 0.26 -7.60 17.18
N VAL A 55 -1.06 -7.72 17.29
CA VAL A 55 -2.03 -6.86 16.58
C VAL A 55 -2.77 -5.92 17.52
N ALA A 56 -2.42 -5.90 18.81
CA ALA A 56 -3.12 -5.11 19.83
C ALA A 56 -3.20 -3.61 19.47
N ARG A 57 -2.12 -3.02 18.93
CA ARG A 57 -2.13 -1.62 18.47
C ARG A 57 -3.07 -1.38 17.29
N MET A 58 -3.16 -2.32 16.36
CA MET A 58 -4.09 -2.22 15.22
C MET A 58 -5.53 -2.35 15.71
N MET A 59 -5.81 -3.36 16.54
CA MET A 59 -7.13 -3.58 17.15
C MET A 59 -7.61 -2.37 17.95
N ALA A 60 -6.71 -1.71 18.69
CA ALA A 60 -7.03 -0.52 19.46
C ALA A 60 -7.35 0.72 18.59
N ARG A 61 -6.80 0.80 17.37
CA ARG A 61 -7.10 1.88 16.42
C ARG A 61 -8.39 1.61 15.66
N THR A 62 -8.41 0.53 14.87
CA THR A 62 -9.59 0.04 14.17
C THR A 62 -9.48 -1.48 14.05
N PRO A 63 -10.47 -2.26 14.52
CA PRO A 63 -10.44 -3.72 14.36
C PRO A 63 -10.23 -4.15 12.90
N GLY A 64 -10.86 -3.43 11.96
CA GLY A 64 -10.74 -3.67 10.53
C GLY A 64 -9.30 -3.64 9.99
N ALA A 65 -8.38 -2.90 10.62
CA ALA A 65 -6.98 -2.84 10.19
C ALA A 65 -6.30 -4.23 10.23
N VAL A 66 -6.73 -5.11 11.14
CA VAL A 66 -6.21 -6.48 11.23
C VAL A 66 -6.66 -7.34 10.05
N GLY A 67 -7.91 -7.19 9.61
CA GLY A 67 -8.44 -7.87 8.42
C GLY A 67 -7.77 -7.38 7.14
N CYS A 68 -7.63 -6.05 7.01
CA CYS A 68 -6.91 -5.39 5.93
C CYS A 68 -5.45 -5.88 5.82
N HIS A 69 -4.68 -5.81 6.90
CA HIS A 69 -3.30 -6.29 6.93
C HIS A 69 -3.19 -7.76 6.51
N GLN A 70 -4.01 -8.64 7.07
CA GLN A 70 -3.99 -10.06 6.72
C GLN A 70 -4.28 -10.30 5.24
N SER A 71 -5.26 -9.60 4.69
CA SER A 71 -5.71 -9.78 3.32
C SER A 71 -4.63 -9.35 2.34
N GLN A 72 -4.01 -8.19 2.57
CA GLN A 72 -2.87 -7.75 1.76
C GLN A 72 -1.70 -8.74 1.84
N MET A 73 -1.35 -9.19 3.05
CA MET A 73 -0.27 -10.16 3.23
C MET A 73 -0.55 -11.50 2.56
N ALA A 74 -1.81 -11.94 2.54
CA ALA A 74 -2.19 -13.19 1.86
C ALA A 74 -1.99 -13.07 0.34
N VAL A 75 -2.38 -11.95 -0.27
CA VAL A 75 -2.12 -11.70 -1.70
C VAL A 75 -0.62 -11.61 -1.99
N ILE A 76 0.13 -10.81 -1.23
CA ILE A 76 1.58 -10.63 -1.44
C ILE A 76 2.32 -11.97 -1.35
N LYS A 77 1.98 -12.82 -0.37
CA LYS A 77 2.60 -14.14 -0.21
C LYS A 77 2.43 -15.07 -1.41
N THR A 78 1.44 -14.85 -2.28
CA THR A 78 1.25 -15.67 -3.49
C THR A 78 2.37 -15.50 -4.52
N VAL A 79 3.08 -14.36 -4.49
CA VAL A 79 4.13 -14.04 -5.47
C VAL A 79 5.55 -14.03 -4.88
N VAL A 80 5.70 -14.17 -3.57
CA VAL A 80 7.01 -14.23 -2.91
C VAL A 80 7.85 -15.38 -3.49
N GLY A 81 9.07 -15.07 -3.96
CA GLY A 81 10.00 -16.04 -4.53
C GLY A 81 9.67 -16.50 -5.96
N THR A 82 8.59 -15.99 -6.57
CA THR A 82 8.19 -16.34 -7.95
C THR A 82 8.81 -15.41 -9.00
N GLY A 83 9.28 -14.23 -8.60
CA GLY A 83 9.70 -13.16 -9.51
C GLY A 83 8.54 -12.38 -10.13
N HIS A 84 7.28 -12.72 -9.82
CA HIS A 84 6.11 -11.97 -10.24
C HIS A 84 5.85 -10.76 -9.33
N VAL A 85 5.29 -9.71 -9.93
CA VAL A 85 4.88 -8.48 -9.23
C VAL A 85 3.36 -8.44 -9.17
N VAL A 86 2.83 -8.17 -7.98
CA VAL A 86 1.39 -8.02 -7.73
C VAL A 86 1.10 -6.59 -7.30
N ALA A 87 -0.03 -6.05 -7.75
CA ALA A 87 -0.56 -4.77 -7.28
C ALA A 87 -1.77 -5.04 -6.37
N VAL A 88 -1.76 -4.48 -5.16
CA VAL A 88 -2.81 -4.70 -4.16
C VAL A 88 -3.42 -3.35 -3.77
N CYS A 89 -4.74 -3.26 -3.76
CA CYS A 89 -5.49 -2.08 -3.37
C CYS A 89 -6.60 -2.43 -2.35
N GLU A 90 -7.06 -1.43 -1.60
CA GLU A 90 -8.29 -1.55 -0.80
C GLU A 90 -9.53 -1.29 -1.67
N ASP A 91 -10.72 -1.67 -1.18
CA ASP A 91 -11.99 -1.47 -1.89
C ASP A 91 -12.54 -0.04 -1.87
N ASP A 92 -11.89 0.86 -1.13
CA ASP A 92 -12.18 2.29 -1.10
C ASP A 92 -11.18 3.14 -1.91
N ILE A 93 -10.37 2.48 -2.75
CA ILE A 93 -9.40 3.14 -3.62
C ILE A 93 -10.08 4.15 -4.54
N VAL A 94 -9.47 5.33 -4.67
CA VAL A 94 -9.84 6.33 -5.68
C VAL A 94 -8.60 6.65 -6.51
N PHE A 95 -8.64 6.34 -7.80
CA PHE A 95 -7.52 6.64 -8.68
C PHE A 95 -7.55 8.10 -9.16
N CYS A 96 -6.37 8.65 -9.45
CA CYS A 96 -6.24 9.91 -10.16
C CYS A 96 -6.49 9.71 -11.67
N ASP A 97 -6.98 10.75 -12.35
CA ASP A 97 -7.30 10.68 -13.79
C ASP A 97 -6.09 10.35 -14.66
N ASP A 98 -4.88 10.70 -14.21
CA ASP A 98 -3.61 10.47 -14.90
C ASP A 98 -2.86 9.21 -14.44
N LEU A 99 -3.51 8.30 -13.70
CA LEU A 99 -2.90 7.08 -13.15
C LEU A 99 -2.05 6.32 -14.18
N THR A 100 -2.59 6.07 -15.38
CA THR A 100 -1.89 5.28 -16.41
C THR A 100 -0.62 5.98 -16.92
N LYS A 101 -0.59 7.31 -16.92
CA LYS A 101 0.62 8.08 -17.23
C LYS A 101 1.66 7.94 -16.14
N ARG A 102 1.24 7.90 -14.87
CA ARG A 102 2.15 7.68 -13.72
C ARG A 102 2.69 6.26 -13.70
N LEU A 103 1.87 5.26 -14.00
CA LEU A 103 2.32 3.87 -14.13
C LEU A 103 3.32 3.70 -15.27
N GLN A 104 3.06 4.34 -16.42
CA GLN A 104 4.03 4.35 -17.53
C GLN A 104 5.34 5.03 -17.11
N TYR A 105 5.26 6.15 -16.41
CA TYR A 105 6.44 6.84 -15.90
C TYR A 105 7.28 5.93 -14.99
N ILE A 106 6.62 5.20 -14.07
CA ILE A 106 7.29 4.24 -13.18
C ILE A 106 7.96 3.15 -14.00
N GLU A 107 7.28 2.53 -14.96
CA GLU A 107 7.88 1.52 -15.85
C GLU A 107 9.12 2.03 -16.60
N ASP A 108 9.10 3.29 -17.06
CA ASP A 108 10.18 3.89 -17.84
C ASP A 108 11.39 4.32 -16.98
N HIS A 109 11.18 4.68 -15.70
CA HIS A 109 12.19 5.35 -14.87
C HIS A 109 12.60 4.57 -13.61
N LEU A 110 11.89 3.51 -13.24
CA LEU A 110 12.23 2.72 -12.06
C LEU A 110 13.50 1.92 -12.31
N THR A 111 14.62 2.42 -11.80
CA THR A 111 15.99 1.92 -12.09
C THR A 111 16.63 1.14 -10.93
N TRP A 112 15.93 0.97 -9.81
CA TRP A 112 16.49 0.38 -8.59
C TRP A 112 15.80 -0.96 -8.27
N ASP A 113 16.47 -1.75 -7.43
CA ASP A 113 15.95 -3.00 -6.89
C ASP A 113 15.00 -2.69 -5.72
N TRP A 114 13.71 -2.52 -6.04
CA TRP A 114 12.66 -2.27 -5.05
C TRP A 114 11.88 -3.54 -4.78
N ASP A 115 11.70 -3.88 -3.49
CA ASP A 115 10.79 -4.97 -3.09
C ASP A 115 9.32 -4.54 -3.11
N VAL A 116 9.06 -3.26 -2.83
CA VAL A 116 7.72 -2.67 -2.70
C VAL A 116 7.71 -1.28 -3.31
N PHE A 117 6.71 -1.00 -4.15
CA PHE A 117 6.42 0.34 -4.65
C PHE A 117 5.04 0.78 -4.15
N TYR A 118 4.99 1.81 -3.31
CA TYR A 118 3.74 2.31 -2.75
C TYR A 118 3.22 3.50 -3.57
N LEU A 119 1.99 3.37 -4.09
CA LEU A 119 1.39 4.36 -5.02
C LEU A 119 0.78 5.58 -4.32
N GLY A 120 0.60 5.53 -3.01
CA GLY A 120 0.35 6.68 -2.15
C GLY A 120 1.55 6.90 -1.23
N ALA A 121 1.68 8.06 -0.60
CA ALA A 121 2.63 8.25 0.49
C ALA A 121 2.29 9.49 1.30
N THR A 122 2.55 9.41 2.60
CA THR A 122 2.62 10.56 3.50
C THR A 122 3.96 10.47 4.22
N PHE A 123 4.78 11.50 4.12
CA PHE A 123 6.11 11.57 4.70
C PHE A 123 6.47 13.02 5.04
N HIS A 124 7.53 13.22 5.82
CA HIS A 124 8.00 14.53 6.25
C HIS A 124 9.37 14.84 5.65
N VAL A 125 9.49 15.99 4.98
CA VAL A 125 10.77 16.53 4.49
C VAL A 125 10.83 18.02 4.87
N PRO A 126 11.62 18.42 5.88
CA PRO A 126 12.54 17.60 6.69
C PRO A 126 11.80 16.64 7.64
N GLY A 127 12.45 15.53 8.03
CA GLY A 127 11.90 14.47 8.89
C GLY A 127 11.63 14.91 10.33
N VAL A 128 10.70 15.83 10.52
CA VAL A 128 10.38 16.49 11.78
C VAL A 128 8.89 16.29 12.09
N TRP A 129 8.57 15.82 13.29
CA TRP A 129 7.19 15.47 13.69
C TRP A 129 6.46 16.61 14.43
N CYS A 130 6.99 17.83 14.40
CA CYS A 130 6.63 18.92 15.30
C CYS A 130 5.35 19.68 14.94
N HIS A 131 4.18 19.04 15.09
CA HIS A 131 2.89 19.75 15.10
C HIS A 131 2.00 19.45 16.32
N HIS A 132 2.42 18.58 17.25
CA HIS A 132 1.67 18.24 18.46
C HIS A 132 2.35 18.75 19.74
N ALA A 133 1.56 19.06 20.77
CA ALA A 133 2.06 19.52 22.08
C ALA A 133 2.90 18.46 22.82
N ASP A 134 2.85 17.20 22.36
CA ASP A 134 3.47 16.03 23.00
C ASP A 134 4.88 15.70 22.47
N CYS A 135 5.53 16.64 21.75
CA CYS A 135 6.89 16.49 21.20
C CYS A 135 7.97 16.13 22.24
N ALA A 136 7.69 16.30 23.53
CA ALA A 136 8.63 16.00 24.61
C ALA A 136 8.93 14.49 24.77
N GLU A 137 8.00 13.61 24.38
CA GLU A 137 8.12 12.16 24.61
C GLU A 137 8.87 11.44 23.47
N TRP A 138 8.72 11.90 22.23
CA TRP A 138 9.20 11.19 21.03
C TRP A 138 10.41 11.87 20.36
N GLY A 139 10.74 13.09 20.80
CA GLY A 139 11.76 13.91 20.18
C GLY A 139 11.31 14.49 18.83
N PRO A 140 11.89 15.62 18.39
CA PRO A 140 11.43 16.32 17.20
C PRO A 140 11.86 15.66 15.88
N VAL A 141 12.77 14.68 15.90
CA VAL A 141 13.45 14.16 14.71
C VAL A 141 13.06 12.71 14.46
N LEU A 142 12.44 12.43 13.31
CA LEU A 142 12.01 11.09 12.88
C LEU A 142 13.14 10.22 12.30
N GLY A 143 14.38 10.67 12.40
CA GLY A 143 15.52 10.05 11.73
C GLY A 143 15.37 10.12 10.21
N ARG A 144 15.55 8.99 9.51
CA ARG A 144 15.39 8.88 8.06
C ARG A 144 13.96 8.46 7.72
N ASP A 145 13.02 9.40 7.72
CA ASP A 145 11.62 9.14 7.30
C ASP A 145 11.54 8.86 5.79
N ALA A 146 12.03 9.82 5.01
CA ALA A 146 12.10 9.76 3.55
C ALA A 146 13.35 10.46 3.00
N GLU A 147 13.81 10.03 1.82
CA GLU A 147 14.87 10.70 1.06
C GLU A 147 14.54 10.79 -0.43
N PRO A 148 14.83 11.94 -1.08
CA PRO A 148 14.62 12.08 -2.51
C PRO A 148 15.55 11.14 -3.28
N THR A 149 15.02 10.53 -4.34
CA THR A 149 15.87 9.81 -5.30
C THR A 149 16.45 10.78 -6.33
N THR A 150 17.23 10.27 -7.28
CA THR A 150 17.66 11.05 -8.46
C THR A 150 16.47 11.49 -9.33
N ASP A 151 15.33 10.80 -9.20
CA ASP A 151 14.07 11.17 -9.84
C ASP A 151 13.19 11.96 -8.86
N LYS A 152 12.85 13.19 -9.20
CA LYS A 152 12.04 14.07 -8.34
C LYS A 152 10.61 13.58 -8.10
N HIS A 153 10.11 12.64 -8.90
CA HIS A 153 8.77 12.06 -8.75
C HIS A 153 8.77 10.77 -7.93
N ILE A 154 9.95 10.21 -7.62
CA ILE A 154 10.10 8.98 -6.86
C ILE A 154 10.81 9.30 -5.54
N MET A 155 10.12 9.01 -4.44
CA MET A 155 10.62 9.18 -3.08
C MET A 155 10.96 7.82 -2.50
N ARG A 156 12.08 7.72 -1.79
CA ARG A 156 12.36 6.57 -0.94
C ARG A 156 11.81 6.84 0.45
N VAL A 157 10.97 5.94 0.95
CA VAL A 157 10.43 5.95 2.31
C VAL A 157 10.98 4.76 3.08
N TYR A 158 11.42 5.00 4.31
CA TYR A 158 11.93 3.95 5.20
C TYR A 158 10.87 3.47 6.20
N GLY A 159 9.77 4.23 6.32
CA GLY A 159 8.75 4.02 7.33
C GLY A 159 9.25 4.43 8.72
N GLN A 160 8.31 4.64 9.64
CA GLN A 160 8.62 4.89 11.04
C GLN A 160 8.85 3.55 11.75
N TRP A 161 10.12 3.17 11.91
CA TRP A 161 10.51 2.13 12.86
C TRP A 161 10.88 2.80 14.18
N GLY A 162 9.93 2.82 15.10
CA GLY A 162 10.08 3.33 16.47
C GLY A 162 9.48 2.36 17.48
#